data_AF-A0A429GAK2-F1
#
_entry.id   AF-A0A429GAK2-F1
#
_cell.length_a   1.000
_cell.length_b   1.000
_cell.length_c   1.000
_cell.angle_alpha   90.00
_cell.angle_beta   90.00
_cell.angle_gamma   90.00
#
_symmetry.space_group_name_H-M   'P 1'
#
loop_
_entity.id
_entity.type
_entity.pdbx_description
1 polymer ?
#
loop_
_entity_poly.entity_id
_entity_poly.type
_entity_poly.pdbx_seq_one_letter_code
_entity_poly.pdbx_strand_id
1 'polypeptide(L)'
;MKPLELDEVDPDDTRTALGGKCRGLAVLRRHGFRVPATWVLPAGPSPADLGGADLGGLAGPGSWAVRSSAAVEDGPGHSFAGLFRTELGVPFDGLPGAIARVAGSGAAERVRAYQARAGLAVRDVEVAVVLQRYEPPRAAGVWIGRTPDAGRLEWASGEAEECTGGSGTGPAGRACLGVQRALGGVADLEFAVLESGLTWVQYRPVTRPVPERVENAGPLTGVPASPGVVTGTVARPADPYDPSWRPGSVLVVADTGPDWVPLMAEAAAMVTTVGGNLCHAAIVARELGVPCVTGVRDALLRLGDGTRVTVDGGAGVVRVTGR
;
A
#
# COMPACT_ATOMS: atom_id res chain seq x y z
N MET A 1 29.30 10.74 -13.62
CA MET A 1 28.14 10.26 -14.39
C MET A 1 27.08 11.34 -14.40
N LYS A 2 26.32 11.52 -15.49
CA LYS A 2 25.16 12.44 -15.53
C LYS A 2 23.85 11.63 -15.43
N PRO A 3 22.81 12.09 -14.70
CA PRO A 3 21.49 11.46 -14.71
C PRO A 3 20.87 11.47 -16.12
N LEU A 4 20.20 10.38 -16.48
CA LEU A 4 19.39 10.27 -17.68
C LEU A 4 18.00 10.85 -17.41
N GLU A 5 17.44 11.63 -18.33
CA GLU A 5 16.03 11.99 -18.28
C GLU A 5 15.15 10.76 -18.54
N LEU A 6 13.95 10.72 -17.94
CA LEU A 6 13.04 9.59 -18.13
C LEU A 6 12.65 9.37 -19.59
N ASP A 7 12.59 10.45 -20.39
CA ASP A 7 12.28 10.38 -21.83
C ASP A 7 13.44 9.75 -22.65
N GLU A 8 14.64 9.64 -22.06
CA GLU A 8 15.79 8.92 -22.64
C GLU A 8 15.79 7.42 -22.27
N VAL A 9 14.89 6.99 -21.39
CA VAL A 9 14.81 5.60 -20.92
C VAL A 9 13.92 4.79 -21.85
N ASP A 10 14.50 3.76 -22.47
CA ASP A 10 13.72 2.73 -23.16
C ASP A 10 13.06 1.79 -22.12
N PRO A 11 11.71 1.78 -21.98
CA PRO A 11 11.03 0.92 -21.02
C PRO A 11 11.27 -0.57 -21.29
N ASP A 12 11.52 -0.94 -22.56
CA ASP A 12 11.69 -2.32 -23.01
C ASP A 12 13.10 -2.86 -22.72
N ASP A 13 14.01 -2.02 -22.21
CA ASP A 13 15.44 -2.29 -22.16
C ASP A 13 15.90 -3.54 -21.37
N THR A 14 15.16 -4.21 -20.49
CA THR A 14 15.56 -5.35 -19.61
C THR A 14 16.90 -5.35 -18.84
N ARG A 15 17.91 -4.50 -19.12
CA ARG A 15 19.17 -4.44 -18.36
C ARG A 15 18.88 -4.12 -16.89
N THR A 16 19.62 -4.77 -15.98
CA THR A 16 19.38 -4.64 -14.54
C THR A 16 19.70 -3.26 -13.98
N ALA A 17 20.46 -2.45 -14.72
CA ALA A 17 20.98 -1.16 -14.27
C ALA A 17 19.91 -0.08 -14.03
N LEU A 18 18.66 -0.25 -14.48
CA LEU A 18 17.61 0.76 -14.26
C LEU A 18 16.61 0.38 -13.15
N GLY A 19 16.45 -0.92 -12.86
CA GLY A 19 15.44 -1.45 -11.96
C GLY A 19 13.98 -1.22 -12.42
N GLY A 20 13.01 -1.85 -11.75
CA GLY A 20 11.62 -1.82 -12.22
C GLY A 20 10.90 -0.50 -12.01
N LYS A 21 11.16 0.25 -10.94
CA LYS A 21 10.48 1.53 -10.72
C LYS A 21 10.75 2.52 -11.84
N CYS A 22 12.01 2.63 -12.26
CA CYS A 22 12.40 3.45 -13.40
C CYS A 22 11.67 3.01 -14.68
N ARG A 23 11.69 1.71 -14.98
CA ARG A 23 11.00 1.15 -16.16
C ARG A 23 9.50 1.42 -16.13
N GLY A 24 8.87 1.21 -14.98
CA GLY A 24 7.44 1.42 -14.82
C GLY A 24 7.04 2.88 -15.02
N LEU A 25 7.85 3.82 -14.53
CA LEU A 25 7.67 5.25 -14.80
C LEU A 25 7.83 5.57 -16.29
N ALA A 26 8.81 4.98 -16.97
CA ALA A 26 9.01 5.15 -18.41
C ALA A 26 7.81 4.61 -19.22
N VAL A 27 7.24 3.47 -18.82
CA VAL A 27 6.00 2.93 -19.42
C VAL A 27 4.85 3.92 -19.26
N LEU A 28 4.60 4.43 -18.05
CA LEU A 28 3.54 5.41 -17.81
C LEU A 28 3.72 6.66 -18.67
N ARG A 29 4.94 7.21 -18.69
CA ARG A 29 5.29 8.40 -19.47
C ARG A 29 5.06 8.21 -20.97
N ARG A 30 5.51 7.07 -21.54
CA ARG A 30 5.33 6.72 -22.95
C ARG A 30 3.85 6.61 -23.35
N HIS A 31 3.00 6.18 -22.43
CA HIS A 31 1.54 6.10 -22.64
C HIS A 31 0.79 7.40 -22.33
N GLY A 32 1.50 8.52 -22.11
CA GLY A 32 0.91 9.83 -21.88
C GLY A 32 0.35 10.02 -20.47
N PHE A 33 0.62 9.11 -19.54
CA PHE A 33 0.23 9.27 -18.16
C PHE A 33 1.16 10.26 -17.45
N ARG A 34 0.56 11.08 -16.59
CA ARG A 34 1.29 12.09 -15.83
C ARG A 34 2.17 11.43 -14.77
N VAL A 35 3.48 11.62 -14.88
CA VAL A 35 4.48 11.27 -13.87
C VAL A 35 5.23 12.54 -13.46
N PRO A 36 5.87 12.59 -12.27
CA PRO A 36 6.75 13.70 -11.91
C PRO A 36 7.90 13.84 -12.92
N ALA A 37 8.46 15.06 -13.05
CA ALA A 37 9.72 15.25 -13.77
C ALA A 37 10.78 14.36 -13.12
N THR A 38 11.34 13.44 -13.91
CA THR A 38 12.09 12.29 -13.42
C THR A 38 13.41 12.14 -14.15
N TRP A 39 14.46 11.87 -13.39
CA TRP A 39 15.78 11.46 -13.87
C TRP A 39 16.17 10.15 -13.20
N VAL A 40 17.06 9.40 -13.83
CA VAL A 40 17.60 8.15 -13.29
C VAL A 40 19.12 8.17 -13.33
N LEU A 41 19.73 7.73 -12.25
CA LEU A 41 21.11 7.31 -12.20
C LEU A 41 21.12 5.78 -12.29
N PRO A 42 21.56 5.19 -13.42
CA PRO A 42 21.67 3.75 -13.55
C PRO A 42 22.59 3.18 -12.47
N ALA A 43 22.26 2.01 -11.95
CA ALA A 43 23.06 1.30 -10.97
C ALA A 43 24.50 1.15 -11.47
N GLY A 44 25.45 1.43 -10.60
CA GLY A 44 26.87 1.33 -10.85
C GLY A 44 27.55 0.41 -9.82
N PRO A 45 28.87 0.17 -9.98
CA PRO A 45 29.61 -0.75 -9.12
C PRO A 45 29.73 -0.28 -7.66
N SER A 46 29.56 1.02 -7.40
CA SER A 46 29.65 1.58 -6.04
C SER A 46 28.59 2.68 -5.79
N PRO A 47 27.93 2.67 -4.61
CA PRO A 47 27.08 3.78 -4.17
C PRO A 47 27.79 5.13 -4.10
N ALA A 48 29.10 5.15 -3.84
CA ALA A 48 29.88 6.38 -3.77
C ALA A 48 29.99 7.07 -5.14
N ASP A 49 30.12 6.28 -6.22
CA ASP A 49 30.22 6.79 -7.58
C ASP A 49 28.92 7.49 -8.01
N LEU A 50 27.78 6.98 -7.52
CA LEU A 50 26.46 7.58 -7.74
C LEU A 50 26.32 8.91 -6.99
N GLY A 51 26.82 9.00 -5.75
CA GLY A 51 26.82 10.24 -4.97
C GLY A 51 27.65 11.37 -5.60
N GLY A 52 28.68 11.02 -6.39
CA GLY A 52 29.53 11.95 -7.15
C GLY A 52 29.01 12.29 -8.56
N ALA A 53 27.74 12.02 -8.87
CA ALA A 53 27.16 12.36 -10.17
C ALA A 53 27.15 13.88 -10.43
N ASP A 54 27.26 14.26 -11.70
CA ASP A 54 27.08 15.65 -12.13
C ASP A 54 25.58 15.98 -12.15
N LEU A 55 25.15 16.68 -11.10
CA LEU A 55 23.77 17.12 -10.91
C LEU A 55 23.55 18.58 -11.34
N GLY A 56 24.52 19.22 -12.02
CA GLY A 56 24.45 20.64 -12.36
C GLY A 56 23.18 21.03 -13.13
N GLY A 57 22.72 20.15 -14.03
CA GLY A 57 21.47 20.34 -14.78
C GLY A 57 20.18 20.21 -13.95
N LEU A 58 20.27 19.76 -12.70
CA LEU A 58 19.14 19.62 -11.78
C LEU A 58 19.04 20.79 -10.79
N ALA A 59 20.03 21.69 -10.77
CA ALA A 59 20.07 22.82 -9.86
C ALA A 59 18.81 23.70 -9.99
N GLY A 60 18.30 24.17 -8.86
CA GLY A 60 17.13 25.05 -8.82
C GLY A 60 16.34 24.93 -7.52
N PRO A 61 15.34 25.81 -7.32
CA PRO A 61 14.49 25.77 -6.15
C PRO A 61 13.62 24.51 -6.11
N GLY A 62 13.10 24.21 -4.92
CA GLY A 62 12.26 23.03 -4.67
C GLY A 62 13.02 21.88 -4.03
N SER A 63 12.37 20.72 -3.98
CA SER A 63 12.90 19.53 -3.32
C SER A 63 12.69 18.28 -4.17
N TRP A 64 13.26 17.18 -3.72
CA TRP A 64 13.40 15.96 -4.48
C TRP A 64 12.91 14.73 -3.70
N ALA A 65 12.35 13.79 -4.44
CA ALA A 65 12.18 12.42 -3.99
C ALA A 65 13.30 11.58 -4.60
N VAL A 66 14.07 10.93 -3.73
CA VAL A 66 15.19 10.05 -4.09
C VAL A 66 14.77 8.63 -3.77
N ARG A 67 14.51 7.84 -4.81
CA ARG A 67 13.89 6.52 -4.71
C ARG A 67 14.82 5.45 -5.22
N SER A 68 14.86 4.32 -4.53
CA SER A 68 15.55 3.11 -4.97
C SER A 68 14.78 2.44 -6.11
N SER A 69 15.50 1.95 -7.11
CA SER A 69 14.99 1.17 -8.22
C SER A 69 15.94 0.00 -8.47
N ALA A 70 15.71 -1.12 -7.79
CA ALA A 70 16.52 -2.34 -7.97
C ALA A 70 15.79 -3.36 -8.85
N ALA A 71 16.50 -4.04 -9.75
CA ALA A 71 15.89 -5.04 -10.63
C ALA A 71 15.32 -6.26 -9.89
N VAL A 72 15.80 -6.52 -8.66
CA VAL A 72 15.33 -7.62 -7.83
C VAL A 72 13.99 -7.34 -7.14
N GLU A 73 13.48 -6.10 -7.18
CA GLU A 73 12.16 -5.76 -6.64
C GLU A 73 11.03 -6.44 -7.43
N ASP A 74 11.28 -6.76 -8.71
CA ASP A 74 10.29 -7.29 -9.66
C ASP A 74 10.48 -8.77 -9.96
N GLY A 75 11.33 -9.46 -9.20
CA GLY A 75 11.70 -10.86 -9.44
C GLY A 75 10.50 -11.83 -9.34
N PRO A 76 10.41 -12.85 -10.21
CA PRO A 76 9.28 -13.79 -10.24
C PRO A 76 9.17 -14.69 -9.00
N GLY A 77 10.27 -14.87 -8.24
CA GLY A 77 10.33 -15.74 -7.05
C GLY A 77 10.28 -14.99 -5.71
N HIS A 78 10.92 -13.83 -5.62
CA HIS A 78 11.15 -13.10 -4.37
C HIS A 78 11.00 -11.60 -4.62
N SER A 79 10.16 -10.93 -3.83
CA SER A 79 9.99 -9.49 -3.87
C SER A 79 10.76 -8.87 -2.71
N PHE A 80 11.71 -8.00 -3.03
CA PHE A 80 12.44 -7.18 -2.07
C PHE A 80 11.64 -5.91 -1.66
N ALA A 81 10.31 -5.93 -1.84
CA ALA A 81 9.42 -4.82 -1.54
C ALA A 81 9.64 -4.27 -0.12
N GLY A 82 9.76 -2.94 -0.02
CA GLY A 82 9.96 -2.23 1.24
C GLY A 82 11.33 -2.40 1.89
N LEU A 83 12.28 -3.14 1.29
CA LEU A 83 13.61 -3.34 1.88
C LEU A 83 14.61 -2.23 1.51
N PHE A 84 14.40 -1.53 0.41
CA PHE A 84 15.30 -0.44 0.00
C PHE A 84 14.85 0.90 0.58
N ARG A 85 15.70 1.92 0.41
CA ARG A 85 15.47 3.24 0.99
C ARG A 85 14.80 4.18 -0.01
N THR A 86 13.97 5.07 0.50
CA THR A 86 13.42 6.23 -0.19
C THR A 86 13.59 7.44 0.73
N GLU A 87 13.95 8.59 0.18
CA GLU A 87 13.99 9.88 0.90
C GLU A 87 13.14 10.90 0.13
N LEU A 88 12.31 11.65 0.85
CA LEU A 88 11.39 12.65 0.29
C LEU A 88 11.76 14.05 0.80
N GLY A 89 11.40 15.09 0.05
CA GLY A 89 11.65 16.47 0.47
C GLY A 89 13.13 16.85 0.54
N VAL A 90 14.01 16.16 -0.20
CA VAL A 90 15.45 16.39 -0.16
C VAL A 90 15.78 17.69 -0.91
N PRO A 91 16.44 18.68 -0.28
CA PRO A 91 16.87 19.89 -0.99
C PRO A 91 18.03 19.57 -1.96
N PHE A 92 18.28 20.45 -2.92
CA PHE A 92 19.28 20.21 -3.97
C PHE A 92 20.69 19.95 -3.43
N ASP A 93 21.12 20.71 -2.42
CA ASP A 93 22.42 20.55 -1.74
C ASP A 93 22.54 19.22 -0.97
N GLY A 94 21.40 18.64 -0.55
CA GLY A 94 21.32 17.34 0.11
C GLY A 94 21.31 16.14 -0.85
N LEU A 95 21.12 16.36 -2.16
CA LEU A 95 20.98 15.28 -3.14
C LEU A 95 22.16 14.30 -3.16
N PRO A 96 23.44 14.73 -3.22
CA PRO A 96 24.57 13.80 -3.25
C PRO A 96 24.56 12.79 -2.10
N GLY A 97 24.27 13.27 -0.89
CA GLY A 97 24.19 12.41 0.30
C GLY A 97 22.99 11.47 0.28
N ALA A 98 21.83 11.96 -0.16
CA ALA A 98 20.63 11.12 -0.30
C ALA A 98 20.81 10.02 -1.35
N ILE A 99 21.42 10.35 -2.49
CA ILE A 99 21.75 9.40 -3.55
C ILE A 99 22.66 8.29 -3.03
N ALA A 100 23.75 8.65 -2.34
CA ALA A 100 24.66 7.67 -1.76
C ALA A 100 23.96 6.74 -0.74
N ARG A 101 23.09 7.28 0.12
CA ARG A 101 22.32 6.48 1.10
C ARG A 101 21.29 5.57 0.44
N VAL A 102 20.61 6.04 -0.60
CA VAL A 102 19.60 5.26 -1.33
C VAL A 102 20.28 4.15 -2.14
N ALA A 103 21.34 4.47 -2.88
CA ALA A 103 22.14 3.47 -3.59
C ALA A 103 22.75 2.43 -2.64
N GLY A 104 23.30 2.87 -1.50
CA GLY A 104 23.88 1.99 -0.49
C GLY A 104 22.87 1.11 0.26
N SER A 105 21.57 1.35 0.10
CA SER A 105 20.53 0.56 0.78
C SER A 105 20.49 -0.90 0.33
N GLY A 106 21.07 -1.24 -0.83
CA GLY A 106 21.19 -2.61 -1.30
C GLY A 106 22.18 -3.48 -0.51
N ALA A 107 23.05 -2.86 0.29
CA ALA A 107 23.97 -3.55 1.20
C ALA A 107 23.44 -3.65 2.64
N ALA A 108 22.22 -3.16 2.90
CA ALA A 108 21.67 -3.08 4.24
C ALA A 108 21.45 -4.47 4.87
N GLU A 109 21.62 -4.58 6.18
CA GLU A 109 21.47 -5.84 6.92
C GLU A 109 20.10 -6.50 6.68
N ARG A 110 19.02 -5.70 6.60
CA ARG A 110 17.67 -6.20 6.29
C ARG A 110 17.56 -6.86 4.92
N VAL A 111 18.31 -6.40 3.91
CA VAL A 111 18.36 -7.01 2.58
C VAL A 111 19.07 -8.36 2.65
N ARG A 112 20.21 -8.41 3.37
CA ARG A 112 20.98 -9.64 3.59
C ARG A 112 20.20 -10.68 4.39
N ALA A 113 19.50 -10.25 5.44
CA ALA A 113 18.64 -11.11 6.25
C ALA A 113 17.48 -11.70 5.44
N TYR A 114 16.85 -10.90 4.56
CA TYR A 114 15.84 -11.38 3.64
C TYR A 114 16.41 -12.45 2.69
N GLN A 115 17.56 -12.18 2.07
CA GLN A 115 18.24 -13.13 1.19
C GLN A 115 18.49 -14.48 1.90
N ALA A 116 19.06 -14.44 3.11
CA ALA A 116 19.32 -15.64 3.89
C ALA A 116 18.03 -16.42 4.22
N ARG A 117 16.96 -15.73 4.65
CA ARG A 117 15.67 -16.36 4.97
C ARG A 117 14.97 -16.93 3.74
N ALA A 118 15.15 -16.30 2.59
CA ALA A 118 14.63 -16.76 1.30
C ALA A 118 15.47 -17.88 0.67
N GLY A 119 16.59 -18.29 1.29
CA GLY A 119 17.51 -19.29 0.73
C GLY A 119 18.30 -18.77 -0.49
N LEU A 120 18.41 -17.45 -0.65
CA LEU A 120 19.16 -16.81 -1.72
C LEU A 120 20.62 -16.59 -1.31
N ALA A 121 21.51 -16.56 -2.30
CA ALA A 121 22.89 -16.14 -2.08
C ALA A 121 22.93 -14.71 -1.51
N VAL A 122 23.57 -14.54 -0.36
CA VAL A 122 23.70 -13.24 0.31
C VAL A 122 24.76 -12.41 -0.40
N ARG A 123 24.33 -11.32 -1.03
CA ARG A 123 25.19 -10.39 -1.77
C ARG A 123 24.59 -9.01 -1.79
N ASP A 124 25.43 -8.00 -1.95
CA ASP A 124 24.94 -6.64 -2.15
C ASP A 124 24.11 -6.57 -3.44
N VAL A 125 23.00 -5.86 -3.35
CA VAL A 125 22.13 -5.59 -4.48
C VAL A 125 22.51 -4.25 -5.07
N GLU A 126 22.78 -4.21 -6.36
CA GLU A 126 22.94 -2.96 -7.09
C GLU A 126 21.59 -2.23 -7.21
N VAL A 127 21.57 -0.96 -6.83
CA VAL A 127 20.36 -0.14 -6.78
C VAL A 127 20.53 1.07 -7.69
N ALA A 128 19.67 1.20 -8.70
CA ALA A 128 19.56 2.44 -9.46
C ALA A 128 18.83 3.48 -8.62
N VAL A 129 19.10 4.76 -8.87
CA VAL A 129 18.48 5.86 -8.11
C VAL A 129 17.60 6.69 -9.03
N VAL A 130 16.31 6.73 -8.71
CA VAL A 130 15.31 7.57 -9.38
C VAL A 130 15.19 8.89 -8.62
N LEU A 131 15.38 10.00 -9.33
CA LEU A 131 15.28 11.36 -8.83
C LEU A 131 14.03 12.00 -9.41
N GLN A 132 13.09 12.41 -8.56
CA GLN A 132 11.86 13.07 -9.00
C GLN A 132 11.72 14.43 -8.35
N ARG A 133 11.22 15.42 -9.09
CA ARG A 133 10.75 16.66 -8.47
C ARG A 133 9.65 16.32 -7.46
N TYR A 134 9.80 16.82 -6.24
CA TYR A 134 8.89 16.53 -5.14
C TYR A 134 8.03 17.74 -4.79
N GLU A 135 6.74 17.47 -4.77
CA GLU A 135 5.69 18.35 -4.24
C GLU A 135 4.99 17.56 -3.13
N PRO A 136 4.80 18.13 -1.93
CA PRO A 136 4.00 17.49 -0.89
C PRO A 136 2.60 17.19 -1.42
N PRO A 137 2.15 15.92 -1.42
CA PRO A 137 0.82 15.59 -1.91
C PRO A 137 -0.26 16.14 -0.98
N ARG A 138 -1.51 16.18 -1.47
CA ARG A 138 -2.75 16.28 -0.68
C ARG A 138 -3.31 14.92 -0.29
N ALA A 139 -3.07 13.90 -1.13
CA ALA A 139 -3.26 12.49 -0.80
C ALA A 139 -2.27 11.61 -1.58
N ALA A 140 -1.93 10.46 -1.04
CA ALA A 140 -1.14 9.44 -1.72
C ALA A 140 -1.68 8.05 -1.38
N GLY A 141 -1.59 7.12 -2.33
CA GLY A 141 -2.13 5.79 -2.13
C GLY A 141 -1.54 4.76 -3.06
N VAL A 142 -1.81 3.51 -2.70
CA VAL A 142 -1.46 2.31 -3.45
C VAL A 142 -2.76 1.67 -3.91
N TRP A 143 -2.79 1.17 -5.13
CA TRP A 143 -3.95 0.51 -5.68
C TRP A 143 -3.53 -0.74 -6.45
N ILE A 144 -4.14 -1.87 -6.10
CA ILE A 144 -3.99 -3.14 -6.80
C ILE A 144 -5.34 -3.83 -6.85
N GLY A 145 -5.90 -4.06 -8.04
CA GLY A 145 -7.11 -4.87 -8.15
C GLY A 145 -7.90 -4.67 -9.43
N ARG A 146 -9.21 -4.92 -9.35
CA ARG A 146 -10.14 -4.87 -10.49
C ARG A 146 -11.36 -3.98 -10.23
N THR A 147 -11.51 -3.44 -9.04
CA THR A 147 -12.63 -2.59 -8.66
C THR A 147 -12.12 -1.23 -8.18
N PRO A 148 -12.90 -0.14 -8.31
CA PRO A 148 -12.45 1.19 -7.92
C PRO A 148 -12.03 1.29 -6.45
N ASP A 149 -12.59 0.47 -5.56
CA ASP A 149 -12.33 0.42 -4.12
C ASP A 149 -11.18 -0.52 -3.71
N ALA A 150 -10.48 -1.14 -4.66
CA ALA A 150 -9.42 -2.11 -4.36
C ALA A 150 -8.14 -1.50 -3.77
N GLY A 151 -8.00 -0.17 -3.79
CA GLY A 151 -6.83 0.52 -3.29
C GLY A 151 -6.95 1.00 -1.85
N ARG A 152 -5.83 1.43 -1.30
CA ARG A 152 -5.70 2.01 0.03
C ARG A 152 -5.00 3.36 -0.06
N LEU A 153 -5.53 4.36 0.65
CA LEU A 153 -4.78 5.58 0.90
C LEU A 153 -3.73 5.30 1.96
N GLU A 154 -2.49 5.65 1.65
CA GLU A 154 -1.40 5.59 2.62
C GLU A 154 -1.30 6.88 3.42
N TRP A 155 -1.71 7.99 2.80
CA TRP A 155 -1.70 9.31 3.43
C TRP A 155 -2.73 10.23 2.78
N ALA A 156 -3.41 11.05 3.57
CA ALA A 156 -4.29 12.11 3.10
C ALA A 156 -4.31 13.26 4.11
N SER A 157 -4.36 14.50 3.60
CA SER A 157 -4.74 15.68 4.39
C SER A 157 -6.26 15.86 4.32
N GLY A 158 -6.90 16.40 5.37
CA GLY A 158 -8.37 16.49 5.53
C GLY A 158 -9.20 16.62 4.25
N GLU A 159 -9.09 17.73 3.49
CA GLU A 159 -9.89 17.98 2.27
C GLU A 159 -9.70 16.95 1.14
N ALA A 160 -8.63 16.15 1.18
CA ALA A 160 -8.33 15.13 0.18
C ALA A 160 -9.08 13.81 0.41
N GLU A 161 -9.64 13.58 1.60
CA GLU A 161 -10.53 12.43 1.86
C GLU A 161 -11.84 12.55 1.05
N GLU A 162 -12.33 13.78 0.86
CA GLU A 162 -13.47 14.07 -0.03
C GLU A 162 -13.11 13.85 -1.50
N CYS A 163 -11.87 14.19 -1.90
CA CYS A 163 -11.37 13.96 -3.26
C CYS A 163 -11.21 12.47 -3.62
N THR A 164 -11.12 11.60 -2.61
CA THR A 164 -10.89 10.16 -2.75
C THR A 164 -12.12 9.31 -2.36
N GLY A 165 -13.20 9.94 -1.90
CA GLY A 165 -14.54 9.36 -1.85
C GLY A 165 -14.85 8.48 -0.64
N GLY A 166 -14.28 8.77 0.54
CA GLY A 166 -14.68 8.23 1.85
C GLY A 166 -14.59 6.71 2.08
N SER A 167 -14.38 5.91 1.03
CA SER A 167 -14.34 4.44 1.03
C SER A 167 -13.02 3.85 0.53
N GLY A 168 -12.02 4.71 0.29
CA GLY A 168 -10.73 4.31 -0.26
C GLY A 168 -10.69 4.45 -1.78
N THR A 169 -10.02 5.49 -2.25
CA THR A 169 -9.60 5.73 -3.65
C THR A 169 -10.64 6.10 -4.71
N GLY A 170 -11.95 5.83 -4.59
CA GLY A 170 -13.04 6.38 -5.44
C GLY A 170 -12.66 6.90 -6.86
N PRO A 171 -12.48 8.22 -7.09
CA PRO A 171 -12.01 8.77 -8.37
C PRO A 171 -10.60 8.32 -8.80
N ALA A 172 -9.65 8.23 -7.87
CA ALA A 172 -8.30 7.73 -8.12
C ALA A 172 -8.30 6.24 -8.50
N GLY A 173 -9.14 5.42 -7.88
CA GLY A 173 -9.31 4.00 -8.22
C GLY A 173 -9.91 3.81 -9.63
N ARG A 174 -10.85 4.67 -10.05
CA ARG A 174 -11.31 4.70 -11.45
C ARG A 174 -10.19 5.07 -12.42
N ALA A 175 -9.33 6.01 -12.05
CA ALA A 175 -8.15 6.35 -12.84
C ALA A 175 -7.16 5.19 -12.91
N CYS A 176 -6.95 4.45 -11.82
CA CYS A 176 -6.11 3.25 -11.79
C CYS A 176 -6.63 2.16 -12.74
N LEU A 177 -7.95 1.93 -12.75
CA LEU A 177 -8.59 1.06 -13.74
C LEU A 177 -8.40 1.54 -15.19
N GLY A 178 -8.34 2.86 -15.40
CA GLY A 178 -8.01 3.45 -16.69
C GLY A 178 -6.58 3.12 -17.14
N VAL A 179 -5.61 3.24 -16.23
CA VAL A 179 -4.21 2.85 -16.48
C VAL A 179 -4.11 1.38 -16.83
N GLN A 180 -4.71 0.49 -16.03
CA GLN A 180 -4.70 -0.96 -16.31
C GLN A 180 -5.33 -1.31 -17.67
N ARG A 181 -6.41 -0.63 -18.05
CA ARG A 181 -7.05 -0.82 -19.38
C ARG A 181 -6.13 -0.40 -20.51
N ALA A 182 -5.45 0.73 -20.37
CA ALA A 182 -4.52 1.24 -21.37
C ALA A 182 -3.26 0.37 -21.51
N LEU A 183 -2.77 -0.20 -20.39
CA LEU A 183 -1.54 -0.98 -20.33
C LEU A 183 -1.76 -2.50 -20.43
N GLY A 184 -3.00 -2.96 -20.50
CA GLY A 184 -3.32 -4.35 -20.82
C GLY A 184 -3.03 -5.36 -19.71
N GLY A 185 -3.33 -5.05 -18.45
CA GLY A 185 -3.12 -6.01 -17.36
C GLY A 185 -3.41 -5.46 -15.97
N VAL A 186 -3.35 -6.34 -14.97
CA VAL A 186 -3.41 -5.92 -13.55
C VAL A 186 -2.05 -5.37 -13.16
N ALA A 187 -2.06 -4.25 -12.45
CA ALA A 187 -0.86 -3.54 -12.04
C ALA A 187 -0.98 -3.08 -10.58
N ASP A 188 0.15 -3.07 -9.92
CA ASP A 188 0.39 -2.34 -8.69
C ASP A 188 0.73 -0.90 -9.04
N LEU A 189 -0.10 0.02 -8.56
CA LEU A 189 -0.07 1.44 -8.91
C LEU A 189 0.08 2.27 -7.65
N GLU A 190 1.08 3.14 -7.63
CA GLU A 190 1.17 4.20 -6.63
C GLU A 190 0.83 5.54 -7.27
N PHE A 191 0.05 6.35 -6.56
CA PHE A 191 -0.35 7.67 -7.01
C PHE A 191 -0.20 8.72 -5.91
N ALA A 192 -0.06 9.96 -6.35
CA ALA A 192 -0.10 11.17 -5.55
C ALA A 192 -1.10 12.14 -6.15
N VAL A 193 -1.97 12.70 -5.31
CA VAL A 193 -2.83 13.84 -5.65
C VAL A 193 -2.07 15.09 -5.26
N LEU A 194 -1.49 15.75 -6.27
CA LEU A 194 -0.78 17.02 -6.11
C LEU A 194 -1.75 18.20 -6.33
N GLU A 195 -1.34 19.43 -6.04
CA GLU A 195 -2.16 20.61 -6.39
C GLU A 195 -2.44 20.66 -7.89
N SER A 196 -1.45 20.23 -8.65
CA SER A 196 -1.49 20.18 -10.10
C SER A 196 -2.31 19.01 -10.64
N GLY A 197 -2.76 18.06 -9.80
CA GLY A 197 -3.64 16.95 -10.14
C GLY A 197 -3.06 15.56 -9.86
N LEU A 198 -3.84 14.53 -10.22
CA LEU A 198 -3.44 13.12 -10.05
C LEU A 198 -2.18 12.81 -10.85
N THR A 199 -1.17 12.31 -10.17
CA THR A 199 0.16 12.01 -10.71
C THR A 199 0.57 10.60 -10.30
N TRP A 200 1.05 9.81 -11.25
CA TRP A 200 1.49 8.44 -11.03
C TRP A 200 2.95 8.43 -10.59
N VAL A 201 3.24 7.75 -9.48
CA VAL A 201 4.59 7.71 -8.90
C VAL A 201 5.22 6.31 -8.95
N GLN A 202 4.43 5.30 -9.31
CA GLN A 202 4.90 3.96 -9.62
C GLN A 202 3.89 3.21 -10.49
N TYR A 203 4.39 2.36 -11.38
CA TYR A 203 3.64 1.32 -12.07
C TYR A 203 4.45 0.03 -12.05
N ARG A 204 3.80 -1.07 -11.69
CA ARG A 204 4.41 -2.39 -11.71
C ARG A 204 3.39 -3.44 -12.14
N PRO A 205 3.58 -4.14 -13.27
CA PRO A 205 2.69 -5.23 -13.67
C PRO A 205 2.64 -6.31 -12.59
N VAL A 206 1.44 -6.76 -12.21
CA VAL A 206 1.32 -7.90 -11.29
C VAL A 206 1.42 -9.19 -12.09
N THR A 207 2.47 -9.96 -11.83
CA THR A 207 2.72 -11.26 -12.49
C THR A 207 2.13 -12.45 -11.73
N ARG A 208 1.71 -12.24 -10.48
CA ARG A 208 1.03 -13.25 -9.64
C ARG A 208 -0.46 -12.93 -9.54
N PRO A 209 -1.33 -13.93 -9.32
CA PRO A 209 -2.75 -13.67 -9.10
C PRO A 209 -2.92 -12.75 -7.89
N VAL A 210 -3.49 -11.56 -8.12
CA VAL A 210 -4.05 -10.76 -7.02
C VAL A 210 -5.29 -11.53 -6.56
N PRO A 211 -5.41 -11.90 -5.28
CA PRO A 211 -6.63 -12.51 -4.79
C PRO A 211 -7.79 -11.57 -5.11
N GLU A 212 -8.71 -12.00 -5.96
CA GLU A 212 -9.87 -11.19 -6.27
C GLU A 212 -10.69 -11.00 -4.99
N ARG A 213 -11.21 -9.79 -4.78
CA ARG A 213 -12.34 -9.61 -3.86
C ARG A 213 -13.47 -10.47 -4.40
N VAL A 214 -13.66 -11.65 -3.83
CA VAL A 214 -14.73 -12.55 -4.25
C VAL A 214 -16.05 -11.94 -3.78
N GLU A 215 -16.76 -11.28 -4.70
CA GLU A 215 -18.03 -10.58 -4.43
C GLU A 215 -19.17 -11.52 -4.03
N ASN A 216 -18.96 -12.83 -4.09
CA ASN A 216 -19.86 -13.86 -3.58
C ASN A 216 -19.11 -15.07 -3.03
N ALA A 217 -18.01 -14.86 -2.30
CA ALA A 217 -17.51 -15.96 -1.47
C ALA A 217 -18.58 -16.22 -0.40
N GLY A 218 -18.85 -17.49 -0.12
CA GLY A 218 -19.81 -17.90 0.90
C GLY A 218 -19.55 -17.25 2.28
N PRO A 219 -20.37 -17.60 3.28
CA PRO A 219 -20.22 -17.09 4.64
C PRO A 219 -18.75 -17.10 5.07
N LEU A 220 -18.27 -15.96 5.59
CA LEU A 220 -17.02 -15.92 6.34
C LEU A 220 -17.20 -16.77 7.59
N THR A 221 -16.20 -17.59 7.91
CA THR A 221 -16.23 -18.46 9.08
C THR A 221 -15.07 -18.14 10.01
N GLY A 222 -15.35 -18.17 11.30
CA GLY A 222 -14.35 -18.03 12.36
C GLY A 222 -14.75 -18.88 13.56
N VAL A 223 -14.21 -18.51 14.72
CA VAL A 223 -14.48 -19.18 15.98
C VAL A 223 -15.74 -18.56 16.62
N PRO A 224 -16.75 -19.37 17.00
CA PRO A 224 -17.95 -18.88 17.69
C PRO A 224 -17.59 -18.43 19.11
N ALA A 225 -17.34 -17.13 19.28
CA ALA A 225 -16.79 -16.60 20.52
C ALA A 225 -17.90 -16.22 21.51
N SER A 226 -18.91 -15.47 21.08
CA SER A 226 -20.05 -15.06 21.91
C SER A 226 -21.35 -15.22 21.13
N PRO A 227 -22.37 -15.93 21.67
CA PRO A 227 -23.56 -16.28 20.93
C PRO A 227 -24.47 -15.08 20.61
N GLY A 228 -25.36 -15.26 19.66
CA GLY A 228 -26.35 -14.27 19.21
C GLY A 228 -26.24 -13.98 17.73
N VAL A 229 -27.31 -13.43 17.14
CA VAL A 229 -27.40 -13.14 15.71
C VAL A 229 -27.84 -11.70 15.51
N VAL A 230 -27.01 -10.91 14.83
CA VAL A 230 -27.26 -9.49 14.59
C VAL A 230 -26.99 -9.16 13.13
N THR A 231 -27.84 -8.32 12.54
CA THR A 231 -27.56 -7.69 11.25
C THR A 231 -27.30 -6.20 11.45
N GLY A 232 -26.17 -5.72 10.97
CA GLY A 232 -25.75 -4.34 11.15
C GLY A 232 -24.77 -3.88 10.09
N THR A 233 -24.37 -2.62 10.19
CA THR A 233 -23.43 -1.97 9.29
C THR A 233 -22.02 -2.09 9.83
N VAL A 234 -21.07 -2.52 9.01
CA VAL A 234 -19.65 -2.63 9.37
C VAL A 234 -19.05 -1.25 9.60
N ALA A 235 -18.30 -1.13 10.69
CA ALA A 235 -17.39 -0.03 10.97
C ALA A 235 -16.00 -0.58 11.35
N ARG A 236 -14.95 0.01 10.79
CA ARG A 236 -13.54 -0.31 10.97
C ARG A 236 -12.76 0.92 11.44
N PRO A 237 -13.02 1.36 12.68
CA PRO A 237 -12.26 2.44 13.28
C PRO A 237 -10.75 2.15 13.24
N ALA A 238 -9.93 3.16 12.92
CA ALA A 238 -8.48 3.02 12.84
C ALA A 238 -7.84 2.76 14.21
N ASP A 239 -8.46 3.31 15.27
CA ASP A 239 -8.07 3.17 16.67
C ASP A 239 -9.30 3.33 17.59
N PRO A 240 -9.19 3.05 18.91
CA PRO A 240 -10.31 3.11 19.84
C PRO A 240 -10.99 4.48 19.99
N TYR A 241 -10.40 5.56 19.50
CA TYR A 241 -10.88 6.93 19.65
C TYR A 241 -11.40 7.52 18.34
N ASP A 242 -11.59 6.68 17.32
CA ASP A 242 -12.00 7.11 15.99
C ASP A 242 -13.37 7.84 16.02
N PRO A 243 -13.42 9.13 15.63
CA PRO A 243 -14.65 9.94 15.68
C PRO A 243 -15.72 9.48 14.67
N SER A 244 -15.36 8.62 13.71
CA SER A 244 -16.30 8.02 12.77
C SER A 244 -17.14 6.90 13.39
N TRP A 245 -16.78 6.40 14.59
CA TRP A 245 -17.54 5.36 15.28
C TRP A 245 -19.00 5.75 15.51
N ARG A 246 -19.89 4.78 15.35
CA ARG A 246 -21.33 4.94 15.59
C ARG A 246 -21.82 3.77 16.45
N PRO A 247 -22.42 4.02 17.62
CA PRO A 247 -23.05 2.98 18.43
C PRO A 247 -24.03 2.13 17.62
N GLY A 248 -24.05 0.83 17.86
CA GLY A 248 -24.86 -0.13 17.13
C GLY A 248 -24.25 -0.62 15.81
N SER A 249 -23.03 -0.20 15.46
CA SER A 249 -22.30 -0.74 14.31
C SER A 249 -21.72 -2.12 14.61
N VAL A 250 -21.41 -2.88 13.55
CA VAL A 250 -20.63 -4.12 13.64
C VAL A 250 -19.15 -3.74 13.63
N LEU A 251 -18.48 -3.92 14.77
CA LEU A 251 -17.06 -3.61 14.93
C LEU A 251 -16.22 -4.69 14.23
N VAL A 252 -15.47 -4.31 13.19
CA VAL A 252 -14.56 -5.21 12.47
C VAL A 252 -13.13 -4.70 12.60
N VAL A 253 -12.28 -5.45 13.28
CA VAL A 253 -10.90 -5.02 13.61
C VAL A 253 -9.91 -6.18 13.52
N ALA A 254 -8.61 -5.88 13.47
CA ALA A 254 -7.60 -6.93 13.42
C ALA A 254 -7.59 -7.75 14.72
N ASP A 255 -7.41 -7.04 15.84
CA ASP A 255 -7.37 -7.52 17.22
C ASP A 255 -7.89 -6.40 18.15
N THR A 256 -8.14 -6.70 19.42
CA THR A 256 -8.55 -5.71 20.43
C THR A 256 -7.71 -5.77 21.70
N GLY A 257 -7.67 -4.64 22.41
CA GLY A 257 -7.09 -4.51 23.76
C GLY A 257 -8.01 -3.73 24.69
N PRO A 258 -7.59 -3.44 25.94
CA PRO A 258 -8.45 -2.81 26.95
C PRO A 258 -9.07 -1.47 26.52
N ASP A 259 -8.36 -0.66 25.74
CA ASP A 259 -8.85 0.64 25.28
C ASP A 259 -10.03 0.53 24.30
N TRP A 260 -10.25 -0.64 23.70
CA TRP A 260 -11.36 -0.91 22.78
C TRP A 260 -12.69 -1.18 23.50
N VAL A 261 -12.67 -1.41 24.81
CA VAL A 261 -13.85 -1.79 25.60
C VAL A 261 -15.03 -0.82 25.43
N PRO A 262 -14.86 0.52 25.37
CA PRO A 262 -15.97 1.44 25.12
C PRO A 262 -16.69 1.17 23.80
N LEU A 263 -15.95 1.00 22.70
CA LEU A 263 -16.52 0.66 21.39
C LEU A 263 -17.15 -0.72 21.39
N MET A 264 -16.53 -1.68 22.08
CA MET A 264 -17.07 -3.04 22.21
C MET A 264 -18.40 -3.06 22.95
N ALA A 265 -18.57 -2.22 23.98
CA ALA A 265 -19.82 -2.08 24.72
C ALA A 265 -20.95 -1.44 23.90
N GLU A 266 -20.60 -0.60 22.93
CA GLU A 266 -21.55 0.05 22.03
C GLU A 266 -21.82 -0.75 20.76
N ALA A 267 -21.01 -1.77 20.45
CA ALA A 267 -21.09 -2.54 19.23
C ALA A 267 -22.33 -3.45 19.22
N ALA A 268 -23.00 -3.55 18.07
CA ALA A 268 -24.09 -4.50 17.91
C ALA A 268 -23.59 -5.94 17.71
N ALA A 269 -22.39 -6.09 17.13
CA ALA A 269 -21.66 -7.35 17.03
C ALA A 269 -20.18 -7.07 16.77
N MET A 270 -19.34 -8.10 16.95
CA MET A 270 -17.90 -8.01 16.76
C MET A 270 -17.36 -9.08 15.82
N VAL A 271 -16.37 -8.69 14.99
CA VAL A 271 -15.60 -9.60 14.14
C VAL A 271 -14.12 -9.25 14.22
N THR A 272 -13.26 -10.22 14.57
CA THR A 272 -11.80 -10.03 14.58
C THR A 272 -11.07 -10.92 13.59
N THR A 273 -9.95 -10.44 13.03
CA THR A 273 -9.14 -11.26 12.09
C THR A 273 -8.30 -12.31 12.78
N VAL A 274 -7.84 -12.02 13.99
CA VAL A 274 -7.08 -12.94 14.84
C VAL A 274 -7.88 -13.30 16.09
N GLY A 275 -7.49 -14.39 16.73
CA GLY A 275 -8.07 -14.83 18.00
C GLY A 275 -8.67 -16.23 17.96
N GLY A 276 -9.28 -16.60 19.07
CA GLY A 276 -9.95 -17.87 19.29
C GLY A 276 -10.87 -17.76 20.51
N ASN A 277 -11.28 -18.88 21.08
CA ASN A 277 -12.28 -18.87 22.16
C ASN A 277 -11.82 -18.18 23.46
N LEU A 278 -10.52 -17.95 23.65
CA LEU A 278 -9.94 -17.41 24.89
C LEU A 278 -9.22 -16.07 24.67
N CYS A 279 -9.33 -15.45 23.49
CA CYS A 279 -8.69 -14.14 23.26
C CYS A 279 -9.47 -13.02 23.95
N HIS A 280 -8.83 -11.85 24.08
CA HIS A 280 -9.41 -10.66 24.71
C HIS A 280 -10.82 -10.35 24.17
N ALA A 281 -10.95 -10.23 22.84
CA ALA A 281 -12.24 -10.00 22.18
C ALA A 281 -13.32 -11.03 22.55
N ALA A 282 -12.95 -12.31 22.70
CA ALA A 282 -13.90 -13.37 23.03
C ALA A 282 -14.36 -13.32 24.49
N ILE A 283 -13.46 -13.01 25.41
CA ILE A 283 -13.78 -12.90 26.84
C ILE A 283 -14.72 -11.72 27.07
N VAL A 284 -14.32 -10.53 26.64
CA VAL A 284 -15.09 -9.31 26.90
C VAL A 284 -16.43 -9.31 26.15
N ALA A 285 -16.50 -9.84 24.92
CA ALA A 285 -17.77 -9.93 24.21
C ALA A 285 -18.80 -10.81 24.94
N ARG A 286 -18.37 -11.87 25.63
CA ARG A 286 -19.27 -12.69 26.46
C ARG A 286 -19.77 -11.94 27.69
N GLU A 287 -18.88 -11.20 28.35
CA GLU A 287 -19.22 -10.39 29.52
C GLU A 287 -20.22 -9.27 29.16
N LEU A 288 -20.08 -8.68 27.97
CA LEU A 288 -20.97 -7.64 27.46
C LEU A 288 -22.24 -8.19 26.80
N GLY A 289 -22.34 -9.50 26.57
CA GLY A 289 -23.46 -10.10 25.84
C GLY A 289 -23.53 -9.71 24.36
N VAL A 290 -22.40 -9.31 23.78
CA VAL A 290 -22.30 -8.88 22.38
C VAL A 290 -21.96 -10.08 21.49
N PRO A 291 -22.72 -10.36 20.41
CA PRO A 291 -22.39 -11.43 19.47
C PRO A 291 -21.00 -11.25 18.86
N CYS A 292 -20.19 -12.31 18.83
CA CYS A 292 -18.80 -12.20 18.43
C CYS A 292 -18.29 -13.42 17.68
N VAL A 293 -17.61 -13.17 16.56
CA VAL A 293 -16.86 -14.18 15.79
C VAL A 293 -15.40 -13.76 15.70
N THR A 294 -14.48 -14.56 16.23
CA THR A 294 -13.04 -14.26 16.21
C THR A 294 -12.29 -15.10 15.19
N GLY A 295 -11.07 -14.69 14.82
CA GLY A 295 -10.23 -15.48 13.91
C GLY A 295 -10.74 -15.55 12.45
N VAL A 296 -11.53 -14.58 12.02
CA VAL A 296 -12.02 -14.46 10.64
C VAL A 296 -10.94 -13.84 9.77
N ARG A 297 -10.01 -14.67 9.29
CA ARG A 297 -8.76 -14.24 8.62
C ARG A 297 -8.95 -13.17 7.54
N ASP A 298 -9.99 -13.30 6.73
CA ASP A 298 -10.25 -12.41 5.59
C ASP A 298 -11.23 -11.27 5.90
N ALA A 299 -11.60 -11.05 7.18
CA ALA A 299 -12.63 -10.07 7.54
C ALA A 299 -12.28 -8.65 7.07
N LEU A 300 -11.07 -8.15 7.33
CA LEU A 300 -10.67 -6.80 6.92
C LEU A 300 -10.56 -6.64 5.39
N LEU A 301 -10.32 -7.75 4.69
CA LEU A 301 -10.26 -7.76 3.22
C LEU A 301 -11.66 -7.73 2.60
N ARG A 302 -12.63 -8.42 3.21
CA ARG A 302 -13.96 -8.66 2.65
C ARG A 302 -15.07 -7.77 3.23
N LEU A 303 -14.91 -7.23 4.43
CA LEU A 303 -15.89 -6.41 5.13
C LEU A 303 -15.38 -4.97 5.20
N GLY A 304 -15.83 -4.13 4.25
CA GLY A 304 -15.51 -2.70 4.25
C GLY A 304 -16.51 -1.88 5.07
N ASP A 305 -16.15 -0.66 5.44
CA ASP A 305 -17.04 0.30 6.10
C ASP A 305 -18.34 0.48 5.31
N GLY A 306 -19.47 0.55 6.01
CA GLY A 306 -20.80 0.65 5.38
C GLY A 306 -21.39 -0.68 4.90
N THR A 307 -20.59 -1.76 4.82
CA THR A 307 -21.10 -3.07 4.38
C THR A 307 -22.13 -3.59 5.37
N ARG A 308 -23.29 -4.03 4.88
CA ARG A 308 -24.32 -4.65 5.72
C ARG A 308 -24.03 -6.14 5.86
N VAL A 309 -23.90 -6.61 7.10
CA VAL A 309 -23.57 -8.00 7.42
C VAL A 309 -24.50 -8.56 8.47
N THR A 310 -24.72 -9.87 8.41
CA THR A 310 -25.29 -10.66 9.50
C THR A 310 -24.18 -11.44 10.18
N VAL A 311 -23.95 -11.18 11.46
CA VAL A 311 -23.02 -11.90 12.33
C VAL A 311 -23.81 -12.90 13.16
N ASP A 312 -23.47 -14.18 13.06
CA ASP A 312 -23.94 -15.26 13.91
C ASP A 312 -22.78 -15.73 14.77
N GLY A 313 -22.72 -15.19 15.98
CA GLY A 313 -21.65 -15.47 16.94
C GLY A 313 -21.72 -16.88 17.53
N GLY A 314 -22.88 -17.55 17.45
CA GLY A 314 -23.05 -18.93 17.90
C GLY A 314 -22.60 -19.95 16.87
N ALA A 315 -22.84 -19.67 15.59
CA ALA A 315 -22.37 -20.50 14.47
C ALA A 315 -20.93 -20.17 14.04
N GLY A 316 -20.39 -19.02 14.46
CA GLY A 316 -19.07 -18.56 14.02
C GLY A 316 -19.09 -18.08 12.57
N VAL A 317 -20.21 -17.48 12.12
CA VAL A 317 -20.46 -17.17 10.71
C VAL A 317 -20.76 -15.69 10.52
N VAL A 318 -20.17 -15.07 9.49
CA VAL A 318 -20.49 -13.71 9.03
C VAL A 318 -20.93 -13.74 7.57
N ARG A 319 -22.13 -13.23 7.27
CA ARG A 319 -22.70 -13.17 5.92
C ARG A 319 -22.86 -11.72 5.47
N VAL A 320 -22.45 -11.41 4.25
CA VAL A 320 -22.76 -10.11 3.63
C VAL A 320 -24.21 -10.14 3.15
N THR A 321 -24.99 -9.12 3.51
CA THR A 321 -26.43 -9.02 3.19
C THR A 321 -26.81 -7.76 2.42
N GLY A 322 -25.87 -6.82 2.24
CA GLY A 322 -26.03 -5.62 1.40
C GLY A 322 -24.79 -4.75 1.42
N ARG A 323 -24.68 -3.82 0.46
CA ARG A 323 -23.69 -2.74 0.45
C ARG A 323 -24.42 -1.41 0.39
#